data_AF-A0A966FMP0-F1
#
_entry.id   AF-A0A966FMP0-F1
#
_cell.length_a   1.000
_cell.length_b   1.000
_cell.length_c   1.000
_cell.angle_alpha   90.00
_cell.angle_beta   90.00
_cell.angle_gamma   90.00
#
_symmetry.space_group_name_H-M   'P 1'
#
loop_
_entity.id
_entity.type
_entity.pdbx_description
1 polymer ?
#
loop_
_entity_poly.entity_id
_entity_poly.type
_entity_poly.pdbx_seq_one_letter_code
_entity_poly.pdbx_strand_id
1 'polypeptide(L)'
;MKKKLLLVVFFTSACVFSQQKKFTVDWNGFQTLSAQTFSVNVPSFNRENFSFSYEEGLQFVSQWKSSEFIDETKVNLTNVT
;
A
#
# COMPACT_ATOMS: atom_id res chain seq x y z
N MET A 1 41.45 3.93 16.04
CA MET A 1 40.46 4.54 15.11
C MET A 1 39.45 3.51 14.60
N LYS A 2 39.89 2.33 14.12
CA LYS A 2 39.03 1.23 13.63
C LYS A 2 37.88 0.81 14.59
N LYS A 3 38.14 0.72 15.90
CA LYS A 3 37.13 0.35 16.91
C LYS A 3 36.02 1.42 17.11
N LYS A 4 36.36 2.71 16.96
CA LYS A 4 35.40 3.82 17.08
C LYS A 4 34.48 3.88 15.85
N LEU A 5 35.03 3.62 14.67
CA LEU A 5 34.25 3.53 13.43
C LEU A 5 33.22 2.39 13.48
N LEU A 6 33.64 1.23 13.99
CA LEU A 6 32.77 0.05 14.15
C LEU A 6 31.58 0.35 15.08
N LEU A 7 31.83 1.12 16.15
CA LEU A 7 30.79 1.56 17.08
C LEU A 7 29.80 2.51 16.41
N VAL A 8 30.27 3.48 15.62
CA VAL A 8 29.40 4.40 14.87
C VAL A 8 28.53 3.65 13.86
N VAL A 9 29.11 2.69 13.10
CA VAL A 9 28.36 1.87 12.14
C VAL A 9 27.31 1.00 12.84
N PHE A 10 27.63 0.46 14.02
CA PHE A 10 26.68 -0.33 14.80
C PHE A 10 25.45 0.49 15.22
N PHE A 11 25.66 1.71 15.76
CA PHE A 11 24.55 2.58 16.16
C PHE A 11 23.73 3.11 14.99
N THR A 12 24.33 3.40 13.84
CA THR A 12 23.58 3.91 12.68
C THR A 12 22.74 2.82 12.02
N SER A 13 23.19 1.57 12.00
CA SER A 13 22.44 0.45 11.39
C SER A 13 21.09 0.16 12.05
N ALA A 14 20.91 0.50 13.33
CA ALA A 14 19.66 0.29 14.06
C ALA A 14 18.57 1.31 13.71
N CYS A 15 18.94 2.46 13.12
CA CYS A 15 18.02 3.58 12.88
C CYS A 15 17.48 3.66 11.44
N VAL A 16 17.83 2.72 10.56
CA VAL A 16 17.60 2.85 9.10
C VAL A 16 16.36 2.11 8.59
N PHE A 17 15.46 1.67 9.47
CA PHE A 17 14.24 0.97 9.05
C PHE A 17 13.18 1.95 8.52
N SER A 18 13.31 2.37 7.27
CA SER A 18 12.21 2.96 6.50
C SER A 18 11.55 1.87 5.68
N GLN A 19 10.32 1.49 6.04
CA GLN A 19 9.54 0.51 5.27
C GLN A 19 8.93 1.20 4.05
N GLN A 20 9.31 0.78 2.85
CA GLN A 20 8.72 1.23 1.60
C GLN A 20 8.00 0.08 0.92
N LYS A 21 6.80 0.33 0.39
CA LYS A 21 6.06 -0.62 -0.45
C LYS A 21 5.63 0.09 -1.72
N LYS A 22 5.96 -0.52 -2.85
CA LYS A 22 5.56 -0.05 -4.17
C LYS A 22 4.37 -0.86 -4.64
N PHE A 23 3.37 -0.17 -5.17
CA PHE A 23 2.22 -0.77 -5.82
C PHE A 23 2.26 -0.39 -7.29
N THR A 24 1.91 -1.35 -8.14
CA THR A 24 1.60 -1.10 -9.55
C THR A 24 0.11 -1.37 -9.70
N VAL A 25 -0.63 -0.41 -10.23
CA VAL A 25 -2.05 -0.59 -10.54
C VAL A 25 -2.16 -1.00 -12.00
N ASP A 26 -2.42 -2.29 -12.23
CA ASP A 26 -2.56 -2.88 -13.55
C ASP A 26 -4.01 -2.77 -14.02
N TRP A 27 -4.34 -1.65 -14.68
CA TRP A 27 -5.67 -1.44 -15.27
C TRP A 27 -5.91 -2.41 -16.42
N ASN A 28 -6.81 -3.37 -16.23
CA ASN A 28 -7.13 -4.38 -17.24
C ASN A 28 -8.62 -4.36 -17.60
N GLY A 29 -9.01 -3.29 -18.29
CA GLY A 29 -10.37 -3.13 -18.80
C GLY A 29 -11.41 -2.90 -17.71
N PHE A 30 -12.58 -3.51 -17.88
CA PHE A 30 -13.73 -3.35 -16.99
C PHE A 30 -14.22 -4.70 -16.50
N GLN A 31 -14.71 -4.73 -15.27
CA GLN A 31 -15.44 -5.87 -14.73
C GLN A 31 -16.85 -5.46 -14.33
N THR A 32 -17.78 -6.39 -14.53
CA THR A 32 -19.18 -6.21 -14.17
C THR A 32 -19.39 -6.72 -12.75
N LEU A 33 -19.84 -5.84 -11.86
CA LEU A 33 -20.34 -6.20 -10.54
C LEU A 33 -21.86 -6.28 -10.60
N SER A 34 -22.40 -7.45 -10.31
CA SER A 34 -23.85 -7.69 -10.33
C SER A 34 -24.37 -7.89 -8.91
N ALA A 35 -25.33 -7.06 -8.52
CA ALA A 35 -26.18 -7.27 -7.37
C ALA A 35 -27.52 -7.88 -7.82
N GLN A 36 -28.37 -8.27 -6.86
CA GLN A 36 -29.67 -8.91 -7.18
C GLN A 36 -30.57 -8.04 -8.06
N THR A 37 -30.47 -6.71 -7.95
CA THR A 37 -31.40 -5.77 -8.59
C THR A 37 -30.74 -4.92 -9.69
N PHE A 38 -29.41 -4.91 -9.79
CA PHE A 38 -28.71 -4.05 -10.73
C PHE A 38 -27.29 -4.53 -11.01
N SER A 39 -26.72 -4.03 -12.10
CA SER A 39 -25.37 -4.37 -12.54
C SER A 39 -24.61 -3.10 -12.89
N VAL A 40 -23.36 -3.01 -12.45
CA VAL A 40 -22.48 -1.86 -12.69
C VAL A 40 -21.17 -2.34 -13.33
N ASN A 41 -20.70 -1.60 -14.33
CA ASN A 41 -19.37 -1.80 -14.90
C ASN A 41 -18.39 -0.86 -14.22
N VAL A 42 -17.34 -1.43 -13.64
CA VAL A 42 -16.27 -0.69 -12.98
C VAL A 42 -14.93 -1.06 -13.59
N PRO A 43 -13.95 -0.13 -13.64
CA PRO A 43 -12.60 -0.47 -14.04
C PRO A 43 -12.04 -1.65 -13.23
N SER A 44 -11.40 -2.60 -13.91
CA SER A 44 -10.76 -3.75 -13.27
C SER A 44 -9.27 -3.47 -13.09
N PHE A 45 -8.75 -3.89 -11.94
CA PHE A 45 -7.34 -3.88 -11.60
C PHE A 45 -7.03 -5.04 -10.65
N ASN A 46 -5.78 -5.11 -10.18
CA ASN A 46 -5.26 -6.03 -9.16
C ASN A 46 -6.33 -6.55 -8.19
N ARG A 47 -6.78 -7.80 -8.40
CA ARG A 47 -7.90 -8.41 -7.67
C ARG A 47 -7.63 -8.50 -6.17
N GLU A 48 -6.36 -8.70 -5.81
CA GLU A 48 -5.88 -8.78 -4.44
C GLU A 48 -6.01 -7.46 -3.66
N ASN A 49 -6.12 -6.33 -4.35
CA ASN A 49 -6.30 -5.01 -3.76
C ASN A 49 -7.65 -4.36 -4.17
N PHE A 50 -8.53 -5.12 -4.82
CA PHE A 50 -9.79 -4.60 -5.34
C PHE A 50 -10.86 -4.57 -4.24
N SER A 51 -11.36 -3.38 -3.93
CA SER A 51 -12.52 -3.19 -3.04
C SER A 51 -13.54 -2.28 -3.73
N PHE A 52 -14.82 -2.62 -3.61
CA PHE A 52 -15.91 -1.80 -4.12
C PHE A 52 -17.06 -1.79 -3.12
N SER A 53 -17.54 -0.59 -2.78
CA SER A 53 -18.76 -0.37 -2.02
C SER A 53 -19.60 0.73 -2.68
N TYR A 54 -20.90 0.73 -2.41
CA TYR A 54 -21.79 1.78 -2.95
C TYR A 54 -21.56 3.14 -2.30
N GLU A 55 -21.09 3.17 -1.06
CA GLU A 55 -20.90 4.38 -0.27
C GLU A 55 -19.55 5.01 -0.55
N GLU A 56 -18.49 4.20 -0.65
CA GLU A 56 -17.10 4.67 -0.79
C GLU A 56 -16.55 4.53 -2.22
N GLY A 57 -17.29 3.84 -3.09
CA GLY A 57 -16.91 3.63 -4.49
C GLY A 57 -15.83 2.57 -4.68
N LEU A 58 -15.08 2.72 -5.77
CA LEU A 58 -14.00 1.81 -6.15
C LEU A 58 -12.69 2.22 -5.46
N GLN A 59 -12.10 1.30 -4.70
CA GLN A 59 -10.91 1.54 -3.89
C GLN A 59 -9.82 0.50 -4.16
N PHE A 60 -8.57 0.98 -4.13
CA PHE A 60 -7.39 0.13 -4.03
C PHE A 60 -7.00 0.01 -2.56
N VAL A 61 -7.10 -1.19 -1.98
CA VAL A 61 -6.85 -1.43 -0.55
C VAL A 61 -5.73 -2.46 -0.37
N SER A 62 -4.70 -2.10 0.38
CA SER A 62 -3.64 -3.02 0.78
C SER A 62 -3.29 -2.84 2.25
N GLN A 63 -3.14 -3.94 2.98
CA GLN A 63 -2.65 -3.95 4.36
C GLN A 63 -1.18 -4.35 4.45
N TRP A 64 -0.44 -3.75 5.38
CA TRP A 64 0.89 -4.21 5.76
C TRP A 64 0.77 -5.39 6.72
N LYS A 65 1.55 -6.45 6.49
CA LYS A 65 1.69 -7.53 7.46
C LYS A 65 2.66 -7.09 8.55
N SER A 66 2.17 -6.25 9.47
CA SER A 66 2.89 -5.79 10.64
C SER A 66 2.04 -6.03 11.88
N SER A 67 2.67 -6.42 12.99
CA SER A 67 2.04 -6.46 14.31
C SER A 67 1.99 -5.07 14.96
N GLU A 68 2.67 -4.09 14.39
CA GLU A 68 2.75 -2.71 14.88
C GLU A 68 1.80 -1.79 14.12
N PHE A 69 1.25 -0.80 14.82
CA PHE A 69 0.46 0.26 14.21
C PHE A 69 1.34 1.17 13.35
N ILE A 70 0.82 1.52 12.18
CA ILE A 70 1.46 2.51 11.31
C ILE A 70 1.05 3.90 11.81
N ASP A 71 2.03 4.78 12.01
CA ASP A 71 1.79 6.19 12.33
C ASP A 71 1.35 6.92 11.05
N GLU A 72 0.03 7.12 10.89
CA GLU A 72 -0.59 7.76 9.73
C GLU A 72 -0.04 9.16 9.44
N THR A 73 0.45 9.89 10.46
CA THR A 73 1.00 11.25 10.30
C THR A 73 2.36 11.27 9.61
N LYS A 74 3.04 10.12 9.57
CA LYS A 74 4.38 9.95 8.97
C LYS A 74 4.34 9.16 7.66
N VAL A 75 3.16 8.78 7.19
CA VAL A 75 3.00 8.08 5.90
C VAL A 75 3.13 9.09 4.78
N ASN A 76 4.00 8.81 3.81
CA ASN A 76 4.14 9.61 2.60
C ASN A 76 3.72 8.78 1.39
N LEU A 77 2.69 9.23 0.69
CA LEU A 77 2.23 8.65 -0.58
C LEU A 77 2.79 9.50 -1.72
N THR A 78 3.56 8.85 -2.60
CA THR A 78 4.19 9.51 -3.75
C THR A 78 3.78 8.83 -5.05
N ASN A 79 3.84 9.56 -6.16
CA ASN A 79 3.59 9.03 -7.51
C ASN A 79 2.15 8.50 -7.72
N VAL A 80 1.17 9.29 -7.27
CA VAL A 80 -0.24 9.12 -7.62
C VAL A 80 -0.48 10.01 -8.84
N THR A 81 -0.78 9.43 -10.00
CA THR A 81 -1.01 10.17 -11.25
C THR A 81 -2.13 9.51 -12.03
#